data_AF-A0A961KEL6-F1
#
_entry.id   AF-A0A961KEL6-F1
#
_cell.length_a   1.000
_cell.length_b   1.000
_cell.length_c   1.000
_cell.angle_alpha   90.00
_cell.angle_beta   90.00
_cell.angle_gamma   90.00
#
_symmetry.space_group_name_H-M   'P 1'
#
loop_
_entity.id
_entity.type
_entity.pdbx_description
1 polymer ?
#
loop_
_entity_poly.entity_id
_entity_poly.type
_entity_poly.pdbx_seq_one_letter_code
_entity_poly.pdbx_strand_id
1 'polypeptide(L)'
;GAAPVMLTGGAEATLCFGGLKAWEGLRVMSPDGCRPFCASRNGMVQGEGAAVFVFEDWDRATRRGADILAEVTGFAMTSDASDIVLPDPDGAARAMRGALADAGQGTGAIGYINAHGTGTAANDRGEVRAIRAVFGDTPPVVSSTKSMHGHLLGAAGAVELLAVVMALRDGVIAPTAGWRQADPDCAIDMVANDARRARVDAALSNAFAFGGLNACLALRRA
;
A
#
# COMPACT_ATOMS: atom_id res chain seq x y z
N GLY A 1 -8.52 10.06 -23.83
CA GLY A 1 -7.68 8.85 -23.62
C GLY A 1 -8.05 7.75 -24.59
N ALA A 2 -7.41 6.58 -24.50
CA ALA A 2 -7.62 5.44 -25.40
C ALA A 2 -9.00 4.76 -25.25
N ALA A 3 -9.67 4.93 -24.09
CA ALA A 3 -11.02 4.45 -23.84
C ALA A 3 -11.75 5.37 -22.83
N PRO A 4 -13.10 5.41 -22.84
CA PRO A 4 -13.90 6.19 -21.90
C PRO A 4 -14.12 5.51 -20.54
N VAL A 5 -13.98 4.18 -20.49
CA VAL A 5 -14.13 3.34 -19.30
C VAL A 5 -13.09 2.23 -19.38
N MET A 6 -12.45 1.89 -18.27
CA MET A 6 -11.42 0.86 -18.19
C MET A 6 -11.70 -0.09 -17.03
N LEU A 7 -11.50 -1.39 -17.25
CA LEU A 7 -11.36 -2.36 -16.18
C LEU A 7 -9.87 -2.45 -15.81
N THR A 8 -9.57 -2.30 -14.54
CA THR A 8 -8.20 -2.42 -14.01
C THR A 8 -8.21 -3.16 -12.70
N GLY A 9 -7.16 -3.92 -12.40
CA GLY A 9 -7.11 -4.76 -11.22
C GLY A 9 -5.98 -5.76 -11.27
N GLY A 10 -6.05 -6.74 -10.38
CA GLY A 10 -5.11 -7.84 -10.28
C GLY A 10 -5.77 -9.06 -9.65
N ALA A 11 -5.28 -10.24 -10.01
CA ALA A 11 -5.69 -11.52 -9.46
C ALA A 11 -4.45 -12.37 -9.22
N GLU A 12 -4.44 -13.10 -8.10
CA GLU A 12 -3.34 -13.97 -7.73
C GLU A 12 -3.87 -15.25 -7.06
N ALA A 13 -3.28 -16.38 -7.45
CA ALA A 13 -3.60 -17.71 -6.94
C ALA A 13 -2.29 -18.56 -6.82
N THR A 14 -1.43 -18.18 -5.87
CA THR A 14 -0.07 -18.72 -5.71
C THR A 14 0.16 -19.67 -4.54
N LEU A 15 -0.87 -20.04 -3.78
CA LEU A 15 -0.82 -21.03 -2.69
C LEU A 15 -0.78 -22.46 -3.23
N CYS A 16 0.20 -22.71 -4.08
CA CYS A 16 0.61 -24.03 -4.53
C CYS A 16 1.98 -24.38 -3.93
N PHE A 17 2.32 -25.67 -3.91
CA PHE A 17 3.59 -26.13 -3.34
C PHE A 17 4.80 -25.42 -3.94
N GLY A 18 4.87 -25.32 -5.27
CA GLY A 18 5.98 -24.65 -5.96
C GLY A 18 6.07 -23.16 -5.63
N GLY A 19 4.94 -22.47 -5.60
CA GLY A 19 4.84 -21.06 -5.21
C GLY A 19 5.36 -20.84 -3.80
N LEU A 20 4.80 -21.53 -2.81
CA LEU A 20 5.23 -21.40 -1.42
C LEU A 20 6.72 -21.73 -1.22
N LYS A 21 7.21 -22.81 -1.82
CA LYS A 21 8.63 -23.23 -1.69
C LYS A 21 9.61 -22.25 -2.31
N ALA A 22 9.26 -21.57 -3.39
CA ALA A 22 10.12 -20.53 -3.97
C ALA A 22 10.37 -19.39 -2.98
N TRP A 23 9.32 -18.92 -2.30
CA TRP A 23 9.41 -17.81 -1.35
C TRP A 23 9.99 -18.23 0.02
N GLU A 24 9.77 -19.47 0.46
CA GLU A 24 10.54 -20.05 1.58
C GLU A 24 12.04 -20.11 1.26
N GLY A 25 12.41 -20.46 0.02
CA GLY A 25 13.80 -20.48 -0.44
C GLY A 25 14.49 -19.11 -0.37
N LEU A 26 13.72 -18.03 -0.56
CA LEU A 26 14.19 -16.64 -0.39
C LEU A 26 14.29 -16.21 1.09
N ARG A 27 13.82 -17.03 2.03
CA ARG A 27 13.84 -16.78 3.48
C ARG A 27 13.10 -15.52 3.91
N VAL A 28 12.00 -15.21 3.22
CA VAL A 28 11.14 -14.05 3.53
C VAL A 28 9.80 -14.42 4.16
N MET A 29 9.52 -15.72 4.30
CA MET A 29 8.27 -16.22 4.86
C MET A 29 8.29 -16.21 6.39
N SER A 30 7.20 -15.72 6.99
CA SER A 30 6.94 -15.84 8.42
C SER A 30 6.29 -17.18 8.74
N PRO A 31 6.70 -17.86 9.82
CA PRO A 31 6.06 -19.09 10.28
C PRO A 31 4.73 -18.85 11.02
N ASP A 32 4.44 -17.62 11.45
CA ASP A 32 3.36 -17.35 12.42
C ASP A 32 2.59 -16.04 12.18
N GLY A 33 2.78 -15.40 11.03
CA GLY A 33 1.93 -14.30 10.57
C GLY A 33 2.70 -13.07 10.07
N CYS A 34 2.08 -12.35 9.13
CA CYS A 34 2.58 -11.08 8.64
C CYS A 34 2.28 -9.98 9.66
N ARG A 35 3.31 -9.34 10.22
CA ARG A 35 3.18 -8.29 11.26
C ARG A 35 3.95 -7.03 10.88
N PRO A 36 3.48 -6.28 9.85
CA PRO A 36 4.20 -5.12 9.35
C PRO A 36 4.55 -4.10 10.45
N PHE A 37 5.76 -3.57 10.39
CA PHE A 37 6.30 -2.54 11.28
C PHE A 37 6.39 -2.91 12.77
N CYS A 38 6.06 -4.15 13.13
CA CYS A 38 6.18 -4.65 14.50
C CYS A 38 7.62 -5.07 14.81
N ALA A 39 8.11 -4.86 16.04
CA ALA A 39 9.43 -5.34 16.46
C ALA A 39 9.59 -6.86 16.33
N SER A 40 8.50 -7.61 16.52
CA SER A 40 8.47 -9.08 16.38
C SER A 40 8.11 -9.56 14.97
N ARG A 41 8.27 -8.72 13.94
CA ARG A 41 8.08 -9.12 12.55
C ARG A 41 9.19 -10.06 12.10
N ASN A 42 8.85 -11.05 11.29
CA ASN A 42 9.77 -12.12 10.89
C ASN A 42 9.49 -12.62 9.47
N GLY A 43 8.84 -11.80 8.64
CA GLY A 43 8.53 -12.13 7.25
C GLY A 43 7.07 -11.88 6.87
N MET A 44 6.77 -12.20 5.63
CA MET A 44 5.43 -12.16 5.03
C MET A 44 4.74 -13.53 5.11
N VAL A 45 3.43 -13.54 4.95
CA VAL A 45 2.65 -14.75 4.63
C VAL A 45 2.07 -14.54 3.24
N GLN A 46 1.98 -15.56 2.40
CA GLN A 46 1.34 -15.44 1.09
C GLN A 46 -0.18 -15.46 1.23
N GLY A 47 -0.84 -14.72 0.35
CA GLY A 47 -2.30 -14.75 0.21
C GLY A 47 -2.69 -14.89 -1.25
N GLU A 48 -3.97 -15.11 -1.48
CA GLU A 48 -4.59 -15.15 -2.81
C GLU A 48 -5.81 -14.23 -2.82
N GLY A 49 -6.20 -13.81 -4.00
CA GLY A 49 -7.38 -12.98 -4.16
C GLY A 49 -7.35 -12.20 -5.45
N ALA A 50 -8.45 -11.47 -5.67
CA ALA A 50 -8.57 -10.59 -6.81
C ALA A 50 -9.39 -9.36 -6.45
N ALA A 51 -9.07 -8.25 -7.10
CA ALA A 51 -9.91 -7.06 -7.10
C ALA A 51 -9.88 -6.46 -8.50
N VAL A 52 -11.05 -6.02 -8.98
CA VAL A 52 -11.23 -5.35 -10.27
C VAL A 52 -12.05 -4.10 -10.03
N PHE A 53 -11.60 -2.99 -10.61
CA PHE A 53 -12.20 -1.67 -10.53
C PHE A 53 -12.61 -1.19 -11.91
N VAL A 54 -13.69 -0.41 -11.94
CA VAL A 54 -14.11 0.33 -13.13
C VAL A 54 -13.61 1.76 -12.99
N PHE A 55 -12.69 2.15 -13.86
CA PHE A 55 -12.20 3.51 -13.96
C PHE A 55 -12.94 4.23 -15.06
N GLU A 56 -13.32 5.48 -14.77
CA GLU A 56 -14.05 6.33 -15.68
C GLU A 56 -13.55 7.77 -15.54
N ASP A 57 -13.62 8.53 -16.63
CA ASP A 57 -13.44 9.98 -16.60
C ASP A 57 -14.41 10.64 -15.59
N TRP A 58 -13.89 11.55 -14.77
CA TRP A 58 -14.63 12.18 -13.67
C TRP A 58 -15.89 12.90 -14.17
N ASP A 59 -15.77 13.70 -15.22
CA ASP A 59 -16.89 14.47 -15.74
C ASP A 59 -17.95 13.56 -16.34
N ARG A 60 -17.54 12.45 -16.99
CA ARG A 60 -18.47 11.43 -17.50
C ARG A 60 -19.22 10.75 -16.36
N ALA A 61 -18.51 10.29 -15.33
CA ALA A 61 -19.09 9.63 -14.17
C ALA A 61 -20.10 10.54 -13.46
N THR A 62 -19.74 11.82 -13.27
CA THR A 62 -20.61 12.84 -12.69
C THR A 62 -21.85 13.11 -13.55
N ARG A 63 -21.69 13.32 -14.86
CA ARG A 63 -22.82 13.61 -15.77
C ARG A 63 -23.87 12.50 -15.78
N ARG A 64 -23.45 11.24 -15.63
CA ARG A 64 -24.38 10.09 -15.60
C ARG A 64 -24.89 9.75 -14.20
N GLY A 65 -24.50 10.50 -13.17
CA GLY A 65 -24.88 10.24 -11.77
C GLY A 65 -24.35 8.93 -11.22
N ALA A 66 -23.09 8.58 -11.54
CA ALA A 66 -22.43 7.39 -11.01
C ALA A 66 -22.25 7.48 -9.48
N ASP A 67 -22.30 6.33 -8.81
CA ASP A 67 -21.78 6.21 -7.44
C ASP A 67 -20.24 6.17 -7.51
N ILE A 68 -19.60 7.29 -7.17
CA ILE A 68 -18.14 7.43 -7.25
C ILE A 68 -17.54 7.02 -5.91
N LEU A 69 -16.74 5.96 -5.93
CA LEU A 69 -16.16 5.40 -4.70
C LEU A 69 -14.99 6.21 -4.15
N ALA A 70 -14.14 6.71 -5.05
CA ALA A 70 -12.99 7.56 -4.77
C ALA A 70 -12.48 8.16 -6.09
N GLU A 71 -11.71 9.24 -6.00
CA GLU A 71 -10.96 9.81 -7.12
C GLU A 71 -9.50 9.33 -7.04
N VAL A 72 -8.94 8.85 -8.16
CA VAL A 72 -7.48 8.66 -8.28
C VAL A 72 -6.92 9.92 -8.92
N THR A 73 -6.25 10.74 -8.10
CA THR A 73 -5.80 12.07 -8.52
C THR A 73 -4.38 12.09 -9.06
N GLY A 74 -3.57 11.10 -8.74
CA GLY A 74 -2.24 10.99 -9.32
C GLY A 74 -1.61 9.62 -9.08
N PHE A 75 -0.55 9.35 -9.83
CA PHE A 75 0.24 8.14 -9.68
C PHE A 75 1.70 8.38 -10.02
N ALA A 76 2.57 7.50 -9.53
CA ALA A 76 3.92 7.38 -10.08
C ALA A 76 4.45 5.97 -9.96
N MET A 77 5.40 5.66 -10.84
CA MET A 77 6.18 4.43 -10.79
C MET A 77 7.66 4.76 -10.89
N THR A 78 8.49 4.02 -10.15
CA THR A 78 9.95 4.16 -10.18
C THR A 78 10.63 2.81 -10.18
N SER A 79 11.92 2.81 -10.54
CA SER A 79 12.80 1.66 -10.41
C SER A 79 13.97 2.02 -9.49
N ASP A 80 14.35 1.11 -8.61
CA ASP A 80 15.49 1.24 -7.70
C ASP A 80 16.81 1.15 -8.47
N ALA A 81 16.88 0.23 -9.45
CA ALA A 81 18.02 0.00 -10.34
C ALA A 81 19.39 -0.17 -9.64
N SER A 82 19.39 -0.60 -8.37
CA SER A 82 20.60 -0.67 -7.53
C SER A 82 20.92 -2.09 -7.05
N ASP A 83 19.92 -2.86 -6.64
CA ASP A 83 20.03 -4.26 -6.22
C ASP A 83 18.88 -5.09 -6.81
N ILE A 84 19.10 -6.39 -6.99
CA ILE A 84 18.12 -7.30 -7.59
C ILE A 84 16.97 -7.65 -6.62
N VAL A 85 17.16 -7.52 -5.30
CA VAL A 85 16.17 -7.94 -4.29
C VAL A 85 16.03 -6.98 -3.11
N LEU A 86 17.07 -6.19 -2.78
CA LEU A 86 17.00 -5.24 -1.66
C LEU A 86 16.20 -3.99 -2.08
N PRO A 87 15.23 -3.55 -1.25
CA PRO A 87 14.49 -2.33 -1.53
C PRO A 87 15.36 -1.09 -1.31
N ASP A 88 15.20 -0.08 -2.18
CA ASP A 88 15.80 1.25 -2.01
C ASP A 88 14.76 2.25 -1.46
N PRO A 89 14.96 2.77 -0.22
CA PRO A 89 14.09 3.79 0.35
C PRO A 89 13.96 5.05 -0.53
N ASP A 90 15.00 5.41 -1.28
CA ASP A 90 14.96 6.58 -2.15
C ASP A 90 14.05 6.32 -3.36
N GLY A 91 14.01 5.10 -3.88
CA GLY A 91 13.08 4.69 -4.94
C GLY A 91 11.62 4.80 -4.51
N ALA A 92 11.29 4.29 -3.32
CA ALA A 92 9.98 4.42 -2.71
C ALA A 92 9.60 5.89 -2.44
N ALA A 93 10.54 6.71 -1.93
CA ALA A 93 10.32 8.12 -1.70
C ALA A 93 10.06 8.89 -3.01
N ARG A 94 10.80 8.57 -4.09
CA ARG A 94 10.56 9.15 -5.43
C ARG A 94 9.15 8.79 -5.94
N ALA A 95 8.69 7.56 -5.74
CA ALA A 95 7.34 7.15 -6.14
C ALA A 95 6.27 7.95 -5.39
N MET A 96 6.38 8.09 -4.06
CA MET A 96 5.44 8.90 -3.28
C MET A 96 5.46 10.39 -3.69
N ARG A 97 6.64 11.00 -3.85
CA ARG A 97 6.73 12.40 -4.33
C ARG A 97 6.15 12.57 -5.73
N GLY A 98 6.39 11.61 -6.62
CA GLY A 98 5.84 11.62 -7.97
C GLY A 98 4.31 11.58 -7.97
N ALA A 99 3.70 10.69 -7.17
CA ALA A 99 2.24 10.60 -7.08
C ALA A 99 1.62 11.88 -6.49
N LEU A 100 2.27 12.49 -5.49
CA LEU A 100 1.85 13.78 -4.94
C LEU A 100 1.96 14.92 -5.98
N ALA A 101 3.05 14.94 -6.75
CA ALA A 101 3.27 15.94 -7.78
C ALA A 101 2.26 15.83 -8.92
N ASP A 102 1.98 14.61 -9.39
CA ASP A 102 0.97 14.31 -10.41
C ASP A 102 -0.43 14.70 -9.92
N ALA A 103 -0.73 14.46 -8.64
CA ALA A 103 -1.98 14.87 -8.01
C ALA A 103 -2.09 16.38 -7.70
N GLY A 104 -1.00 17.16 -7.83
CA GLY A 104 -0.95 18.55 -7.39
C GLY A 104 -1.20 18.72 -5.89
N GLN A 105 -0.84 17.73 -5.06
CA GLN A 105 -1.11 17.69 -3.63
C GLN A 105 0.15 17.93 -2.79
N GLY A 106 0.00 18.71 -1.72
CA GLY A 106 1.02 18.82 -0.68
C GLY A 106 0.97 17.65 0.30
N THR A 107 2.10 17.39 0.97
CA THR A 107 2.22 16.32 1.98
C THR A 107 1.21 16.46 3.12
N GLY A 108 0.89 17.69 3.53
CA GLY A 108 -0.09 17.98 4.59
C GLY A 108 -1.55 17.68 4.22
N ALA A 109 -1.85 17.38 2.96
CA ALA A 109 -3.19 16.95 2.55
C ALA A 109 -3.45 15.45 2.82
N ILE A 110 -2.39 14.64 2.93
CA ILE A 110 -2.50 13.19 3.08
C ILE A 110 -2.79 12.86 4.53
N GLY A 111 -3.93 12.23 4.79
CA GLY A 111 -4.32 11.79 6.13
C GLY A 111 -3.99 10.32 6.43
N TYR A 112 -3.74 9.53 5.39
CA TYR A 112 -3.55 8.08 5.52
C TYR A 112 -2.64 7.50 4.43
N ILE A 113 -1.82 6.52 4.81
CA ILE A 113 -1.03 5.69 3.89
C ILE A 113 -1.37 4.22 4.15
N ASN A 114 -1.91 3.52 3.16
CA ASN A 114 -1.83 2.06 3.14
C ASN A 114 -0.43 1.69 2.61
N ALA A 115 0.44 1.34 3.53
CA ALA A 115 1.83 1.00 3.25
C ALA A 115 1.95 -0.36 2.56
N HIS A 116 3.06 -0.58 1.86
CA HIS A 116 3.40 -1.88 1.31
C HIS A 116 3.60 -2.89 2.44
N GLY A 117 4.40 -2.57 3.47
CA GLY A 117 4.49 -3.29 4.75
C GLY A 117 4.41 -4.82 4.64
N THR A 118 5.50 -5.47 4.24
CA THR A 118 5.56 -6.94 4.08
C THR A 118 5.87 -7.68 5.36
N GLY A 119 6.20 -6.99 6.46
CA GLY A 119 6.62 -7.65 7.68
C GLY A 119 8.07 -8.15 7.63
N THR A 120 8.83 -7.79 6.59
CA THR A 120 10.27 -8.06 6.52
C THR A 120 11.07 -6.90 7.13
N ALA A 121 12.21 -7.21 7.75
CA ALA A 121 13.01 -6.19 8.43
C ALA A 121 13.57 -5.11 7.49
N ALA A 122 13.99 -5.51 6.28
CA ALA A 122 14.52 -4.58 5.28
C ALA A 122 13.43 -3.67 4.72
N ASN A 123 12.32 -4.24 4.25
CA ASN A 123 11.22 -3.47 3.66
C ASN A 123 10.62 -2.47 4.64
N ASP A 124 10.23 -2.92 5.83
CA ASP A 124 9.45 -2.07 6.73
C ASP A 124 10.28 -0.89 7.26
N ARG A 125 11.59 -1.09 7.51
CA ARG A 125 12.50 0.01 7.84
C ARG A 125 12.73 0.94 6.66
N GLY A 126 12.88 0.39 5.46
CA GLY A 126 13.07 1.17 4.25
C GLY A 126 11.86 2.04 3.93
N GLU A 127 10.66 1.48 4.07
CA GLU A 127 9.42 2.19 3.85
C GLU A 127 9.17 3.28 4.90
N VAL A 128 9.47 3.05 6.18
CA VAL A 128 9.41 4.12 7.21
C VAL A 128 10.38 5.25 6.87
N ARG A 129 11.61 4.94 6.45
CA ARG A 129 12.59 5.95 6.01
C ARG A 129 12.07 6.74 4.82
N ALA A 130 11.51 6.07 3.82
CA ALA A 130 10.92 6.71 2.65
C ALA A 130 9.75 7.63 3.04
N ILE A 131 8.84 7.18 3.91
CA ILE A 131 7.71 7.99 4.38
C ILE A 131 8.23 9.23 5.12
N ARG A 132 9.17 9.07 6.05
CA ARG A 132 9.76 10.22 6.77
C ARG A 132 10.53 11.17 5.85
N ALA A 133 11.21 10.66 4.83
CA ALA A 133 11.87 11.52 3.84
C ALA A 133 10.87 12.41 3.10
N VAL A 134 9.67 11.91 2.83
CA VAL A 134 8.61 12.65 2.13
C VAL A 134 7.83 13.57 3.07
N PHE A 135 7.42 13.08 4.24
CA PHE A 135 6.46 13.75 5.13
C PHE A 135 7.09 14.41 6.35
N GLY A 136 8.38 14.21 6.62
CA GLY A 136 9.07 14.76 7.79
C GLY A 136 8.68 14.08 9.10
N ASP A 137 8.67 14.86 10.18
CA ASP A 137 8.48 14.37 11.55
C ASP A 137 7.02 14.03 11.91
N THR A 138 6.06 14.53 11.14
CA THR A 138 4.62 14.29 11.34
C THR A 138 4.03 13.55 10.14
N PRO A 139 4.41 12.28 9.91
CA PRO A 139 3.84 11.51 8.82
C PRO A 139 2.35 11.21 9.05
N PRO A 140 1.59 10.92 7.99
CA PRO A 140 0.20 10.50 8.10
C PRO A 140 0.04 9.21 8.90
N VAL A 141 -1.21 8.89 9.26
CA VAL A 141 -1.56 7.58 9.83
C VAL A 141 -1.19 6.47 8.84
N VAL A 142 -0.65 5.36 9.32
CA VAL A 142 -0.21 4.24 8.48
C VAL A 142 -0.87 2.93 8.92
N SER A 143 -1.22 2.08 7.95
CA SER A 143 -1.50 0.66 8.18
C SER A 143 -0.91 -0.20 7.07
N SER A 144 -0.88 -1.52 7.25
CA SER A 144 -0.71 -2.49 6.17
C SER A 144 -1.70 -3.63 6.33
N THR A 145 -2.59 -3.75 5.35
CA THR A 145 -3.63 -4.78 5.34
C THR A 145 -3.11 -6.17 5.00
N LYS A 146 -1.84 -6.32 4.59
CA LYS A 146 -1.19 -7.63 4.38
C LYS A 146 -1.17 -8.50 5.64
N SER A 147 -1.30 -7.90 6.81
CA SER A 147 -1.50 -8.61 8.08
C SER A 147 -2.79 -9.44 8.14
N MET A 148 -3.81 -9.07 7.35
CA MET A 148 -5.14 -9.67 7.35
C MET A 148 -5.33 -10.66 6.19
N HIS A 149 -4.81 -10.34 5.01
CA HIS A 149 -5.01 -11.11 3.78
C HIS A 149 -3.75 -11.77 3.23
N GLY A 150 -2.58 -11.52 3.84
CA GLY A 150 -1.29 -11.97 3.34
C GLY A 150 -0.73 -11.06 2.25
N HIS A 151 0.34 -11.49 1.59
CA HIS A 151 0.90 -10.80 0.44
C HIS A 151 0.43 -11.50 -0.83
N LEU A 152 -0.49 -10.84 -1.55
CA LEU A 152 -1.13 -11.38 -2.76
C LEU A 152 -0.32 -11.15 -4.04
N LEU A 153 1.00 -10.98 -3.92
CA LEU A 153 1.92 -10.76 -5.05
C LEU A 153 1.36 -9.79 -6.11
N GLY A 154 0.99 -10.29 -7.30
CA GLY A 154 0.45 -9.48 -8.40
C GLY A 154 -0.90 -8.81 -8.12
N ALA A 155 -1.72 -9.35 -7.20
CA ALA A 155 -3.01 -8.77 -6.83
C ALA A 155 -2.95 -7.82 -5.63
N ALA A 156 -1.81 -7.74 -4.93
CA ALA A 156 -1.64 -6.97 -3.70
C ALA A 156 -2.11 -5.51 -3.86
N GLY A 157 -1.60 -4.80 -4.88
CA GLY A 157 -1.96 -3.40 -5.11
C GLY A 157 -3.46 -3.19 -5.34
N ALA A 158 -4.13 -4.11 -6.04
CA ALA A 158 -5.56 -4.00 -6.32
C ALA A 158 -6.42 -4.29 -5.08
N VAL A 159 -6.11 -5.36 -4.33
CA VAL A 159 -6.88 -5.71 -3.12
C VAL A 159 -6.67 -4.68 -2.02
N GLU A 160 -5.46 -4.16 -1.88
CA GLU A 160 -5.14 -3.13 -0.87
C GLU A 160 -5.78 -1.77 -1.18
N LEU A 161 -5.99 -1.47 -2.46
CA LEU A 161 -6.70 -0.26 -2.88
C LEU A 161 -8.14 -0.23 -2.32
N LEU A 162 -8.79 -1.39 -2.17
CA LEU A 162 -10.11 -1.47 -1.55
C LEU A 162 -10.11 -0.91 -0.12
N ALA A 163 -9.07 -1.20 0.67
CA ALA A 163 -8.95 -0.68 2.03
C ALA A 163 -8.76 0.84 2.05
N VAL A 164 -8.04 1.39 1.07
CA VAL A 164 -7.90 2.85 0.91
C VAL A 164 -9.22 3.50 0.53
N VAL A 165 -9.97 2.90 -0.40
CA VAL A 165 -11.32 3.35 -0.76
C VAL A 165 -12.25 3.34 0.45
N MET A 166 -12.21 2.30 1.29
CA MET A 166 -13.02 2.24 2.52
C MET A 166 -12.60 3.31 3.55
N ALA A 167 -11.31 3.61 3.66
CA ALA A 167 -10.85 4.70 4.52
C ALA A 167 -11.37 6.06 4.04
N LEU A 168 -11.32 6.30 2.73
CA LEU A 168 -11.82 7.54 2.11
C LEU A 168 -13.34 7.65 2.16
N ARG A 169 -14.09 6.59 1.84
CA ARG A 169 -15.55 6.64 1.79
C ARG A 169 -16.15 6.59 3.20
N ASP A 170 -15.77 5.58 3.98
CA ASP A 170 -16.46 5.20 5.22
C ASP A 170 -15.76 5.76 6.48
N GLY A 171 -14.57 6.35 6.34
CA GLY A 171 -13.78 6.84 7.46
C GLY A 171 -13.26 5.71 8.36
N VAL A 172 -13.05 4.52 7.79
CA VAL A 172 -12.56 3.34 8.51
C VAL A 172 -11.17 2.98 7.96
N ILE A 173 -10.13 3.28 8.73
CA ILE A 173 -8.78 2.86 8.43
C ILE A 173 -8.60 1.44 8.95
N ALA A 174 -8.26 0.52 8.05
CA ALA A 174 -8.04 -0.88 8.38
C ALA A 174 -6.86 -1.06 9.35
N PRO A 175 -6.91 -2.06 10.23
CA PRO A 175 -5.82 -2.33 11.15
C PRO A 175 -4.68 -3.10 10.49
N THR A 176 -3.49 -2.92 11.06
CA THR A 176 -2.39 -3.87 11.01
C THR A 176 -2.57 -4.88 12.14
N ALA A 177 -3.10 -6.06 11.81
CA ALA A 177 -3.43 -7.09 12.80
C ALA A 177 -2.20 -7.86 13.30
N GLY A 178 -2.33 -8.44 14.49
CA GLY A 178 -1.27 -9.24 15.12
C GLY A 178 -0.06 -8.42 15.54
N TRP A 179 -0.19 -7.09 15.64
CA TRP A 179 0.88 -6.19 16.04
C TRP A 179 1.09 -6.27 17.56
N ARG A 180 2.31 -6.59 17.99
CA ARG A 180 2.61 -6.94 19.40
C ARG A 180 3.42 -5.87 20.14
N GLN A 181 4.36 -5.25 19.44
CA GLN A 181 5.33 -4.33 20.04
C GLN A 181 5.85 -3.33 19.01
N ALA A 182 6.08 -2.10 19.48
CA ALA A 182 6.72 -1.05 18.71
C ALA A 182 8.18 -1.38 18.38
N ASP A 183 8.58 -1.14 17.13
CA ASP A 183 9.97 -1.11 16.72
C ASP A 183 10.45 0.36 16.72
N PRO A 184 11.48 0.73 17.50
CA PRO A 184 12.08 2.06 17.45
C PRO A 184 12.53 2.48 16.04
N ASP A 185 12.98 1.53 15.21
CA ASP A 185 13.41 1.79 13.83
C ASP A 185 12.21 2.04 12.88
N CYS A 186 11.00 1.69 13.32
CA CYS A 186 9.74 1.86 12.56
C CYS A 186 8.72 2.73 13.33
N ALA A 187 9.19 3.71 14.10
CA ALA A 187 8.31 4.57 14.90
C ALA A 187 7.44 5.48 14.00
N ILE A 188 6.26 5.00 13.64
CA ILE A 188 5.26 5.72 12.86
C ILE A 188 3.87 5.53 13.51
N ASP A 189 2.91 6.40 13.21
CA ASP A 189 1.55 6.27 13.74
C ASP A 189 0.81 5.10 13.07
N MET A 190 1.07 3.90 13.58
CA MET A 190 0.52 2.64 13.09
C MET A 190 -0.88 2.40 13.65
N VAL A 191 -1.83 2.02 12.79
CA VAL A 191 -3.14 1.50 13.21
C VAL A 191 -2.97 0.04 13.65
N ALA A 192 -2.60 -0.17 14.92
CA ALA A 192 -2.33 -1.51 15.44
C ALA A 192 -3.59 -2.22 15.93
N ASN A 193 -3.84 -3.45 15.43
CA ASN A 193 -4.88 -4.42 15.83
C ASN A 193 -6.34 -4.02 15.61
N ASP A 194 -6.72 -2.80 15.96
CA ASP A 194 -8.09 -2.32 15.89
C ASP A 194 -8.25 -1.24 14.81
N ALA A 195 -9.32 -1.35 14.02
CA ALA A 195 -9.60 -0.37 12.98
C ALA A 195 -9.77 1.02 13.58
N ARG A 196 -9.18 2.04 12.96
CA ARG A 196 -9.29 3.42 13.41
C ARG A 196 -10.37 4.15 12.63
N ARG A 197 -11.34 4.73 13.33
CA ARG A 197 -12.30 5.65 12.74
C ARG A 197 -11.69 7.05 12.65
N ALA A 198 -11.56 7.57 11.44
CA ALA A 198 -11.05 8.91 11.19
C ALA A 198 -11.58 9.43 9.85
N ARG A 199 -11.81 10.73 9.75
CA ARG A 199 -12.09 11.35 8.46
C ARG A 199 -10.78 11.41 7.67
N VAL A 200 -10.75 10.73 6.52
CA VAL A 200 -9.65 10.78 5.56
C VAL A 200 -10.16 11.46 4.29
N ASP A 201 -9.54 12.57 3.88
CA ASP A 201 -9.90 13.29 2.66
C ASP A 201 -8.94 12.98 1.49
N ALA A 202 -7.68 12.61 1.79
CA ALA A 202 -6.73 12.09 0.81
C ALA A 202 -5.82 11.02 1.43
N ALA A 203 -5.40 10.07 0.61
CA ALA A 203 -4.59 8.92 1.03
C ALA A 203 -3.60 8.48 -0.05
N LEU A 204 -2.54 7.79 0.36
CA LEU A 204 -1.62 7.08 -0.54
C LEU A 204 -1.80 5.56 -0.42
N SER A 205 -1.65 4.86 -1.55
CA SER A 205 -1.57 3.40 -1.62
C SER A 205 -0.21 3.00 -2.20
N ASN A 206 0.63 2.40 -1.37
CA ASN A 206 2.00 2.01 -1.74
C ASN A 206 2.09 0.54 -2.14
N ALA A 207 2.77 0.25 -3.24
CA ALA A 207 3.15 -1.10 -3.64
C ALA A 207 4.61 -1.11 -4.12
N PHE A 208 5.50 -1.69 -3.32
CA PHE A 208 6.95 -1.70 -3.56
C PHE A 208 7.40 -3.13 -3.81
N ALA A 209 7.43 -3.52 -5.08
CA ALA A 209 7.62 -4.90 -5.46
C ALA A 209 9.06 -5.36 -5.26
N PHE A 210 9.18 -6.66 -4.98
CA PHE A 210 10.45 -7.38 -5.09
C PHE A 210 11.04 -7.16 -6.49
N GLY A 211 12.35 -6.86 -6.57
CA GLY A 211 13.00 -6.44 -7.82
C GLY A 211 13.07 -4.92 -8.03
N GLY A 212 12.63 -4.13 -7.04
CA GLY A 212 12.85 -2.69 -7.00
C GLY A 212 11.93 -1.90 -7.93
N LEU A 213 10.73 -2.41 -8.24
CA LEU A 213 9.69 -1.68 -8.96
C LEU A 213 8.68 -1.11 -7.96
N ASN A 214 8.60 0.21 -7.88
CA ASN A 214 7.73 0.89 -6.94
C ASN A 214 6.57 1.54 -7.67
N ALA A 215 5.38 1.45 -7.08
CA ALA A 215 4.20 2.17 -7.51
C ALA A 215 3.51 2.85 -6.31
N CYS A 216 3.02 4.05 -6.53
CA CYS A 216 2.22 4.80 -5.57
C CYS A 216 1.01 5.41 -6.27
N LEU A 217 -0.17 5.26 -5.67
CA LEU A 217 -1.38 5.96 -6.08
C LEU A 217 -1.75 7.00 -5.03
N ALA A 218 -2.13 8.20 -5.48
CA ALA A 218 -2.74 9.23 -4.66
C ALA A 218 -4.25 9.27 -4.92
N LEU A 219 -5.04 9.21 -3.85
CA LEU A 219 -6.49 9.14 -3.91
C LEU A 219 -7.14 10.23 -3.06
N ARG A 220 -8.33 10.65 -3.47
CA ARG A 220 -9.20 11.56 -2.71
C ARG A 220 -10.59 10.98 -2.52
N ARG A 221 -11.24 11.43 -1.45
CA ARG A 221 -12.68 11.23 -1.25
C ARG A 221 -13.43 11.91 -2.40
N ALA A 222 -14.39 11.20 -3.00
CA ALA A 222 -15.26 11.71 -4.05
C ALA A 222 -16.24 12.78 -3.54
#